data_AF-A0A2H9N857-F1
#
_entry.id   AF-A0A2H9N857-F1
#
_cell.length_a   1.000
_cell.length_b   1.000
_cell.length_c   1.000
_cell.angle_alpha   90.00
_cell.angle_beta   90.00
_cell.angle_gamma   90.00
#
_symmetry.space_group_name_H-M   'P 1'
#
loop_
_entity.id
_entity.type
_entity.pdbx_description
1 polymer ?
#
loop_
_entity_poly.entity_id
_entity_poly.type
_entity_poly.pdbx_seq_one_letter_code
_entity_poly.pdbx_strand_id
1 'polypeptide(L)'
;MKTRGTSRFNAFLVLTVILFWGSSFVVVKIALREGLTPIAIATFRFLIAGGLFLITILIEKKIRRNYKLLVEKKDFPMLLFLALTGVTFFFTAQYTGIQMAGASIAAILVCLLSPVLITVLSTIIFKEHLGKKQVFGIGIAALGTVIVVTGGT
;
A
#
# COMPACT_ATOMS: atom_id res chain seq x y z
N MET A 1 11.49 -17.23 -21.04
CA MET A 1 10.69 -16.19 -20.36
C MET A 1 10.33 -15.11 -21.39
N LYS A 2 9.15 -15.16 -22.02
CA LYS A 2 8.72 -14.17 -23.01
C LYS A 2 8.41 -12.86 -22.27
N THR A 3 9.30 -11.88 -22.35
CA THR A 3 9.04 -10.50 -21.95
C THR A 3 7.93 -9.95 -22.87
N ARG A 4 6.67 -10.11 -22.46
CA ARG A 4 5.56 -9.38 -23.08
C ARG A 4 5.88 -7.89 -22.92
N GLY A 5 6.25 -7.24 -24.02
CA GLY A 5 6.42 -5.79 -24.04
C GLY A 5 5.18 -5.15 -23.45
N THR A 6 5.36 -4.26 -22.47
CA THR A 6 4.27 -3.54 -21.83
C THR A 6 3.47 -2.80 -22.90
N SER A 7 2.22 -3.23 -23.12
CA SER A 7 1.31 -2.52 -24.03
C SER A 7 1.20 -1.07 -23.56
N ARG A 8 1.13 -0.12 -24.51
CA ARG A 8 0.97 1.32 -24.21
C ARG A 8 -0.19 1.58 -23.24
N PHE A 9 -1.22 0.74 -23.31
CA PHE A 9 -2.35 0.75 -22.39
C PHE A 9 -1.95 0.42 -20.94
N ASN A 10 -1.12 -0.60 -20.72
CA ASN A 10 -0.64 -0.96 -19.38
C ASN A 10 0.25 0.14 -18.80
N ALA A 11 1.09 0.76 -19.64
CA ALA A 11 1.91 1.90 -19.21
C ALA A 11 1.03 3.07 -18.75
N PHE A 12 -0.04 3.38 -19.50
CA PHE A 12 -1.01 4.40 -19.12
C PHE A 12 -1.72 4.10 -17.79
N LEU A 13 -2.12 2.84 -17.56
CA LEU A 13 -2.73 2.43 -16.29
C LEU A 13 -1.76 2.60 -15.11
N VAL A 14 -0.51 2.19 -15.27
CA VAL A 14 0.52 2.33 -14.23
C VAL A 14 0.78 3.80 -13.91
N LEU A 15 0.89 4.66 -14.93
CA LEU A 15 1.05 6.10 -14.73
C LEU A 15 -0.12 6.71 -13.96
N THR A 16 -1.35 6.31 -14.30
CA THR A 16 -2.54 6.76 -13.59
C THR A 16 -2.48 6.35 -12.12
N VAL A 17 -2.14 5.10 -11.83
CA VAL A 17 -2.00 4.62 -10.44
C VAL A 17 -0.95 5.41 -9.67
N ILE A 18 0.21 5.69 -10.28
CA ILE A 18 1.28 6.45 -9.64
C ILE A 18 0.83 7.88 -9.30
N LEU A 19 0.14 8.56 -10.23
CA LEU A 19 -0.35 9.92 -10.02
C LEU A 19 -1.41 9.98 -8.91
N PHE A 20 -2.38 9.06 -8.94
CA PHE A 20 -3.43 8.99 -7.93
C PHE A 20 -2.88 8.60 -6.55
N TRP A 21 -1.94 7.66 -6.50
CA TRP A 21 -1.37 7.20 -5.23
C TRP A 21 -0.42 8.23 -4.63
N GLY A 22 0.46 8.83 -5.43
CA GLY A 22 1.40 9.87 -4.98
C GLY A 22 0.69 11.14 -4.49
N SER A 23 -0.36 11.59 -5.20
CA SER A 23 -1.15 12.76 -4.76
C SER A 23 -1.91 12.51 -3.45
N SER A 24 -2.24 11.26 -3.14
CA SER A 24 -2.93 10.91 -1.89
C SER A 24 -2.17 11.33 -0.63
N PHE A 25 -0.82 11.31 -0.64
CA PHE A 25 -0.03 11.75 0.51
C PHE A 25 -0.20 13.25 0.79
N VAL A 26 -0.31 14.05 -0.27
CA VAL A 26 -0.53 15.50 -0.18
C VAL A 26 -1.93 15.78 0.37
N VAL A 27 -2.95 15.10 -0.15
CA VAL A 27 -4.34 15.23 0.32
C VAL A 27 -4.46 14.87 1.81
N VAL A 28 -3.82 13.78 2.24
CA VAL A 28 -3.81 13.38 3.65
C VAL A 28 -3.13 14.44 4.52
N LYS A 29 -2.01 15.02 4.08
CA LYS A 29 -1.35 16.12 4.80
C LYS A 29 -2.26 17.35 4.93
N ILE A 30 -3.02 17.70 3.90
CA ILE A 30 -3.99 18.80 3.95
C ILE A 30 -5.10 18.47 4.95
N ALA A 31 -5.70 17.27 4.87
CA ALA A 31 -6.74 16.83 5.79
C ALA A 31 -6.26 16.86 7.26
N LEU A 32 -5.02 16.44 7.54
CA LEU A 32 -4.40 16.51 8.87
C LEU A 32 -4.24 17.97 9.35
N ARG A 33 -3.98 18.93 8.44
CA ARG A 33 -3.87 20.36 8.77
C ARG A 33 -5.22 20.98 9.13
N GLU A 34 -6.31 20.49 8.53
CA GLU A 34 -7.69 20.89 8.85
C GLU A 34 -8.19 20.27 10.18
N GLY A 35 -7.31 19.60 10.94
CA GLY A 35 -7.62 19.07 12.27
C GLY A 35 -8.19 17.65 12.30
N LEU A 36 -8.25 16.95 11.15
CA LEU A 36 -8.64 15.54 11.14
C LEU A 36 -7.54 14.67 11.74
N THR A 37 -7.93 13.66 12.53
CA THR A 37 -6.98 12.69 13.08
C THR A 37 -6.57 11.64 12.02
N PRO A 38 -5.36 11.06 12.11
CA PRO A 38 -4.92 9.97 11.23
C PRO A 38 -5.94 8.83 11.14
N ILE A 39 -6.50 8.44 12.28
CA ILE A 39 -7.48 7.35 12.36
C ILE A 39 -8.77 7.75 11.64
N ALA A 40 -9.28 8.97 11.85
CA ALA A 40 -10.51 9.42 11.19
C ALA A 40 -10.36 9.41 9.65
N ILE A 41 -9.23 9.90 9.14
CA ILE A 41 -8.95 9.90 7.69
C ILE A 41 -8.93 8.47 7.14
N ALA A 42 -8.26 7.54 7.83
CA ALA A 42 -8.23 6.13 7.44
C ALA A 42 -9.64 5.51 7.49
N THR A 43 -10.39 5.75 8.57
CA THR A 43 -11.77 5.25 8.72
C THR A 43 -12.66 5.71 7.58
N PHE A 44 -12.72 7.01 7.28
CA PHE A 44 -13.53 7.51 6.17
C PHE A 44 -13.10 6.92 4.82
N ARG A 45 -11.78 6.85 4.58
CA ARG A 45 -11.24 6.25 3.34
C ARG A 45 -11.69 4.81 3.16
N PHE A 46 -11.59 3.99 4.20
CA PHE A 46 -11.96 2.57 4.15
C PHE A 46 -13.47 2.32 4.24
N LEU A 47 -14.22 3.22 4.85
CA LEU A 47 -15.69 3.17 4.83
C LEU A 47 -16.22 3.37 3.41
N ILE A 48 -15.69 4.38 2.70
CA ILE A 48 -16.04 4.64 1.30
C ILE A 48 -15.59 3.48 0.42
N ALA A 49 -14.34 3.02 0.56
CA ALA A 49 -13.82 1.90 -0.23
C ALA A 49 -14.61 0.61 -0.01
N GLY A 50 -14.92 0.28 1.26
CA GLY A 50 -15.74 -0.87 1.62
C GLY A 50 -17.17 -0.77 1.10
N GLY A 51 -17.79 0.41 1.20
CA GLY A 51 -19.12 0.68 0.63
C GLY A 51 -19.16 0.50 -0.89
N LEU A 52 -18.18 1.07 -1.61
CA LEU A 52 -18.06 0.90 -3.06
C LEU A 52 -17.84 -0.57 -3.43
N PHE A 53 -17.02 -1.30 -2.66
CA PHE A 53 -16.79 -2.72 -2.87
C PHE A 53 -18.05 -3.57 -2.62
N LEU A 54 -18.87 -3.22 -1.62
CA LEU A 54 -20.17 -3.86 -1.42
C LEU A 54 -21.12 -3.58 -2.58
N ILE A 55 -21.16 -2.35 -3.09
CA ILE A 55 -21.99 -1.99 -4.25
C ILE A 55 -21.59 -2.80 -5.49
N THR A 56 -20.30 -2.94 -5.78
CA THR A 56 -19.84 -3.75 -6.93
C THR A 56 -20.23 -5.21 -6.78
N ILE A 57 -20.12 -5.79 -5.58
CA ILE A 57 -20.60 -7.15 -5.28
C ILE A 57 -22.11 -7.28 -5.54
N LEU A 58 -22.91 -6.31 -5.09
CA LEU A 58 -24.37 -6.33 -5.26
C LEU A 58 -24.76 -6.21 -6.74
N ILE A 59 -24.08 -5.36 -7.50
CA ILE A 59 -24.27 -5.21 -8.95
C ILE A 59 -23.89 -6.50 -9.68
N GLU A 60 -22.73 -7.08 -9.38
CA GLU A 60 -22.28 -8.34 -10.00
C GLU A 60 -23.21 -9.49 -9.67
N LYS A 61 -23.73 -9.58 -8.44
CA LYS A 61 -24.75 -10.57 -8.06
C LYS A 61 -26.07 -10.39 -8.84
N LYS A 62 -26.44 -9.16 -9.18
CA LYS A 62 -27.62 -8.85 -9.99
C LYS A 62 -27.43 -9.17 -11.47
N ILE A 63 -26.24 -8.90 -12.02
CA ILE A 63 -25.91 -9.11 -13.44
C ILE A 63 -25.60 -10.59 -13.72
N ARG A 64 -24.81 -11.24 -12.85
CA ARG A 64 -24.38 -12.63 -13.02
C ARG A 64 -25.16 -13.54 -12.08
N ARG A 65 -26.11 -14.28 -12.64
CA ARG A 65 -26.98 -15.23 -11.93
C ARG A 65 -26.24 -16.33 -11.14
N ASN A 66 -24.97 -16.61 -11.51
CA ASN A 66 -24.09 -17.59 -10.86
C ASN A 66 -22.94 -16.97 -10.04
N TYR A 67 -23.05 -15.70 -9.63
CA TYR A 67 -22.03 -15.08 -8.79
C TYR A 67 -21.98 -15.75 -7.40
N LYS A 68 -20.91 -16.50 -7.14
CA LYS A 68 -20.60 -17.07 -5.83
C LYS A 68 -19.45 -16.28 -5.21
N LEU A 69 -19.72 -15.66 -4.06
CA LEU A 69 -18.64 -15.18 -3.19
C LEU A 69 -17.88 -16.40 -2.68
N LEU A 70 -16.59 -16.47 -3.03
CA LEU A 70 -15.67 -17.54 -2.61
C LEU A 70 -15.10 -17.33 -1.20
N VAL A 71 -15.79 -16.53 -0.37
CA VAL A 71 -15.37 -16.26 1.01
C VAL A 71 -16.19 -17.16 1.92
N GLU A 72 -15.54 -18.15 2.51
CA GLU A 72 -16.18 -19.02 3.49
C GLU A 72 -16.12 -18.37 4.88
N LYS A 73 -17.06 -18.74 5.77
CA LYS A 73 -17.07 -18.21 7.15
C LYS A 73 -15.77 -18.54 7.91
N LYS A 74 -15.08 -19.61 7.52
CA LYS A 74 -13.78 -20.01 8.09
C LYS A 74 -12.64 -19.05 7.75
N ASP A 75 -12.77 -18.27 6.68
CA ASP A 75 -11.76 -17.29 6.24
C ASP A 75 -11.89 -15.98 7.00
N PHE A 76 -13.01 -15.77 7.71
CA PHE A 76 -13.32 -14.53 8.42
C PHE A 76 -12.25 -14.14 9.46
N PRO A 77 -11.74 -15.04 10.32
CA PRO A 77 -10.67 -14.69 11.26
C PRO A 77 -9.38 -14.27 10.55
N MET A 78 -9.03 -14.93 9.45
CA MET A 78 -7.84 -14.60 8.65
C MET A 78 -7.98 -13.24 7.97
N LEU A 79 -9.16 -12.97 7.39
CA LEU A 79 -9.48 -11.67 6.79
C LEU A 79 -9.48 -10.54 7.83
N LEU A 80 -10.01 -10.81 9.03
CA LEU A 80 -9.99 -9.84 10.13
C LEU A 80 -8.56 -9.55 10.58
N PHE A 81 -7.72 -10.58 10.74
CA PHE A 81 -6.31 -10.40 11.06
C PHE A 81 -5.58 -9.58 10.00
N LEU A 82 -5.83 -9.86 8.71
CA LEU A 82 -5.25 -9.12 7.61
C LEU A 82 -5.74 -7.66 7.56
N ALA A 83 -7.01 -7.41 7.88
CA ALA A 83 -7.57 -6.07 7.94
C ALA A 83 -7.01 -5.27 9.13
N LEU A 84 -6.79 -5.89 10.28
CA LEU A 84 -6.20 -5.22 11.44
C LEU A 84 -4.72 -4.90 11.22
N THR A 85 -3.95 -5.86 10.69
CA THR A 85 -2.49 -5.70 10.50
C THR A 85 -2.14 -4.95 9.22
N GLY A 86 -2.66 -5.38 8.08
CA GLY A 86 -2.31 -4.85 6.76
C GLY A 86 -3.00 -3.52 6.43
N VAL A 87 -4.16 -3.24 7.02
CA VAL A 87 -4.91 -2.01 6.75
C VAL A 87 -4.86 -1.07 7.96
N THR A 88 -5.44 -1.47 9.09
CA THR A 88 -5.63 -0.57 10.23
C THR A 88 -4.30 -0.10 10.80
N PHE A 89 -3.41 -1.03 11.15
CA PHE A 89 -2.11 -0.71 11.69
C PHE A 89 -1.23 0.06 10.69
N PHE A 90 -1.14 -0.43 9.45
CA PHE A 90 -0.33 0.19 8.40
C PHE A 90 -0.74 1.64 8.11
N PHE A 91 -2.03 1.89 7.84
CA PHE A 91 -2.49 3.24 7.49
C PHE A 91 -2.46 4.20 8.68
N THR A 92 -2.71 3.70 9.89
CA THR A 92 -2.54 4.52 11.10
C THR A 92 -1.08 4.93 11.26
N ALA A 93 -0.13 3.99 11.16
CA ALA A 93 1.29 4.29 11.25
C ALA A 93 1.76 5.23 10.12
N GLN A 94 1.29 5.00 8.89
CA GLN A 94 1.62 5.85 7.74
C GLN A 94 1.13 7.29 7.93
N TYR A 95 -0.13 7.48 8.33
CA TYR A 95 -0.72 8.81 8.47
C TYR A 95 -0.16 9.55 9.68
N THR A 96 0.15 8.85 10.77
CA THR A 96 0.93 9.42 11.88
C THR A 96 2.33 9.83 11.41
N GLY A 97 2.99 9.02 10.57
CA GLY A 97 4.27 9.39 9.95
C GLY A 97 4.17 10.64 9.08
N ILE A 98 3.09 10.80 8.30
CA ILE A 98 2.81 12.01 7.53
C ILE A 98 2.60 13.22 8.48
N GLN A 99 1.91 13.02 9.60
CA GLN A 99 1.67 14.07 10.59
C GLN A 99 2.98 14.55 11.24
N MET A 100 3.91 13.64 11.55
CA MET A 100 5.18 13.95 12.22
C MET A 100 6.27 14.47 11.28
N ALA A 101 6.49 13.80 10.14
CA ALA A 101 7.60 14.08 9.23
C ALA A 101 7.18 14.79 7.92
N GLY A 102 5.88 14.91 7.67
CA GLY A 102 5.35 15.47 6.43
C GLY A 102 5.20 14.45 5.29
N ALA A 103 4.37 14.80 4.31
CA ALA A 103 4.01 13.94 3.18
C ALA A 103 5.22 13.45 2.36
N SER A 104 6.19 14.32 2.07
CA SER A 104 7.34 13.98 1.22
C SER A 104 8.24 12.93 1.87
N ILE A 105 8.65 13.14 3.12
CA ILE A 105 9.52 12.20 3.83
C ILE A 105 8.78 10.87 4.03
N ALA A 106 7.51 10.91 4.48
CA ALA A 106 6.71 9.70 4.66
C ALA A 106 6.54 8.89 3.35
N ALA A 107 6.28 9.57 2.22
CA ALA A 107 6.17 8.90 0.91
C ALA A 107 7.48 8.25 0.49
N ILE A 108 8.61 8.94 0.66
CA ILE A 108 9.93 8.39 0.31
C ILE A 108 10.25 7.17 1.20
N LEU A 109 10.00 7.27 2.51
CA LEU A 109 10.24 6.13 3.41
C LEU A 109 9.42 4.92 3.03
N VAL A 110 8.11 5.08 2.77
CA VAL A 110 7.28 3.96 2.33
C VAL A 110 7.81 3.39 1.03
N CYS A 111 8.11 4.21 0.03
CA CYS A 111 8.59 3.74 -1.27
C CYS A 111 9.95 3.02 -1.22
N LEU A 112 10.89 3.47 -0.39
CA LEU A 112 12.24 2.89 -0.32
C LEU A 112 12.34 1.74 0.69
N LEU A 113 11.77 1.89 1.90
CA LEU A 113 11.87 0.86 2.94
C LEU A 113 10.93 -0.31 2.71
N SER A 114 9.72 -0.12 2.16
CA SER A 114 8.78 -1.22 1.98
C SER A 114 9.38 -2.38 1.18
N PRO A 115 9.99 -2.21 0.00
CA PRO A 115 10.57 -3.34 -0.74
C PRO A 115 11.74 -3.99 0.01
N VAL A 116 12.53 -3.22 0.77
CA VAL A 116 13.61 -3.76 1.61
C VAL A 116 13.04 -4.66 2.71
N LEU A 117 12.09 -4.14 3.51
CA LEU A 117 11.48 -4.88 4.60
C LEU A 117 10.71 -6.11 4.09
N ILE A 118 9.95 -5.97 3.01
CA ILE A 118 9.23 -7.09 2.39
C ILE A 118 10.20 -8.16 1.93
N THR A 119 11.32 -7.79 1.29
CA THR A 119 12.30 -8.77 0.82
C THR A 119 12.95 -9.51 1.99
N VAL A 120 13.37 -8.78 3.03
CA VAL A 120 13.97 -9.39 4.24
C VAL A 120 12.97 -10.32 4.94
N LEU A 121 11.73 -9.86 5.15
CA LEU A 121 10.69 -10.67 5.77
C LEU A 121 10.32 -11.88 4.90
N SER A 122 10.30 -11.73 3.57
CA SER A 122 10.04 -12.85 2.65
C SER A 122 11.11 -13.92 2.78
N THR A 123 12.39 -13.52 2.82
CA THR A 123 13.50 -14.45 3.03
C THR A 123 13.42 -15.18 4.36
N ILE A 124 13.01 -14.50 5.44
CA ILE A 124 12.91 -15.13 6.76
C ILE A 124 11.71 -16.09 6.83
N ILE A 125 10.54 -15.65 6.36
CA ILE A 125 9.28 -16.38 6.49
C ILE A 125 9.17 -17.49 5.44
N PHE A 126 9.42 -17.18 4.17
CA PHE A 126 9.29 -18.12 3.05
C PHE A 126 10.60 -18.85 2.71
N LYS A 127 11.71 -18.54 3.42
CA LYS A 127 13.04 -19.17 3.21
C LYS A 127 13.54 -19.09 1.77
N GLU A 128 13.18 -18.01 1.07
CA GLU A 128 13.63 -17.76 -0.29
C GLU A 128 15.11 -17.39 -0.33
N HIS A 129 15.87 -17.99 -1.26
CA HIS A 129 17.29 -17.70 -1.40
C HIS A 129 17.50 -16.39 -2.15
N LEU A 130 18.05 -15.38 -1.47
CA LEU A 130 18.38 -14.10 -2.10
C LEU A 130 19.62 -14.21 -2.98
N GLY A 131 19.49 -13.78 -4.23
CA GLY A 131 20.63 -13.64 -5.13
C GLY A 131 21.54 -12.48 -4.70
N LYS A 132 22.84 -12.59 -4.98
CA LYS A 132 23.86 -11.54 -4.66
C LYS A 132 23.45 -10.15 -5.16
N LYS A 133 22.78 -10.06 -6.32
CA LYS A 133 22.28 -8.80 -6.90
C LYS A 133 21.13 -8.18 -6.08
N GLN A 134 20.25 -9.00 -5.50
CA GLN A 134 19.15 -8.52 -4.67
C GLN A 134 19.68 -7.96 -3.35
N VAL A 135 20.64 -8.65 -2.71
CA VAL A 135 21.29 -8.18 -1.48
C VAL A 135 21.98 -6.83 -1.71
N PHE A 136 22.67 -6.66 -2.83
CA PHE A 136 23.29 -5.39 -3.20
C PHE A 136 22.24 -4.28 -3.43
N GLY A 137 21.13 -4.58 -4.11
CA GLY A 137 20.03 -3.64 -4.30
C GLY A 137 19.37 -3.21 -2.98
N ILE A 138 19.20 -4.14 -2.04
CA ILE A 138 18.72 -3.85 -0.68
C ILE A 138 19.67 -2.90 0.04
N GLY A 139 20.98 -3.13 -0.05
CA GLY A 139 21.99 -2.25 0.55
C GLY A 139 21.91 -0.82 -0.01
N ILE A 140 21.78 -0.67 -1.33
CA ILE A 140 21.63 0.65 -1.97
C ILE A 140 20.32 1.32 -1.52
N ALA A 141 19.20 0.60 -1.49
CA ALA A 141 17.91 1.15 -1.06
C ALA A 141 17.94 1.58 0.41
N ALA A 142 18.60 0.81 1.29
CA ALA A 142 18.80 1.16 2.68
C ALA A 142 19.66 2.43 2.83
N LEU A 143 20.77 2.53 2.09
CA LEU A 143 21.62 3.72 2.10
C LEU A 143 20.86 4.96 1.59
N GLY A 144 20.14 4.84 0.47
CA GLY A 144 19.31 5.94 -0.05
C GLY A 144 18.24 6.39 0.94
N THR A 145 17.65 5.45 1.69
CA THR A 145 16.71 5.76 2.77
C THR A 145 17.38 6.59 3.87
N VAL A 146 18.52 6.14 4.38
CA VAL A 146 19.24 6.85 5.44
C VAL A 146 19.59 8.27 5.00
N ILE A 147 20.12 8.44 3.80
CA ILE A 147 20.47 9.76 3.24
C ILE A 147 19.26 10.70 3.25
N VAL A 148 18.09 10.22 2.83
CA VAL A 148 16.89 11.06 2.82
C VAL A 148 16.40 11.38 4.23
N VAL A 149 16.44 10.42 5.16
CA VAL A 149 16.05 10.63 6.56
C VAL A 149 16.97 11.65 7.24
N THR A 150 18.27 11.57 7.00
CA THR A 150 19.27 12.45 7.61
C THR A 150 19.30 13.85 7.00
N GLY A 151 18.39 14.16 6.06
CA GLY A 151 18.36 15.43 5.36
C GLY A 151 19.43 15.49 4.29
N GLY A 152 19.23 14.81 3.18
CA GLY A 152 20.01 15.02 1.94
C GLY A 152 19.83 16.42 1.32
N THR A 153 19.63 17.43 2.17
CA THR A 153 19.64 18.90 2.02
C THR A 153 19.81 19.48 3.41
#